data_AF-E6TU36-F1
#
_entry.id   AF-E6TU36-F1
#
_cell.length_a   1.000
_cell.length_b   1.000
_cell.length_c   1.000
_cell.angle_alpha   90.00
_cell.angle_beta   90.00
_cell.angle_gamma   90.00
#
_symmetry.space_group_name_H-M   'P 1'
#
loop_
_entity.id
_entity.type
_entity.pdbx_description
1 polymer ?
#
loop_
_entity_poly.entity_id
_entity_poly.type
_entity_poly.pdbx_seq_one_letter_code
_entity_poly.pdbx_strand_id
1 'polypeptide(L)'
;MMTLKERFKEMKEKKQIVWNGKSGQEIVEKAIGIVGFEPIAKIAKGDDWVFESVEYYIGKNRKYQMGHLVYERQEYRCEGIDGDIEVRKQIFVCPDGSILVCFVTREENNCGSCEMIHCNLNRIISNNQELTQEEKEDILTYLAIEINQFLVSRGETIRN
;
A
#
# COMPACT_ATOMS: atom_id res chain seq x y z
N MET A 1 -1.00 -4.32 14.66
CA MET A 1 -0.84 -4.63 13.22
C MET A 1 0.41 -3.90 12.75
N MET A 2 1.42 -4.59 12.23
CA MET A 2 2.65 -3.90 11.76
C MET A 2 2.36 -3.03 10.55
N THR A 3 2.95 -1.84 10.52
CA THR A 3 2.92 -0.94 9.37
C THR A 3 3.76 -1.50 8.22
N LEU A 4 3.48 -1.06 6.99
CA LEU A 4 4.27 -1.44 5.81
C LEU A 4 5.75 -1.11 6.01
N LYS A 5 6.05 0.05 6.64
CA LYS A 5 7.40 0.52 6.94
C LYS A 5 8.15 -0.38 7.92
N GLU A 6 7.47 -0.86 8.97
CA GLU A 6 8.04 -1.80 9.94
C GLU A 6 8.33 -3.16 9.30
N ARG A 7 7.39 -3.65 8.48
CA ARG A 7 7.61 -4.86 7.65
C ARG A 7 8.82 -4.68 6.75
N PHE A 8 8.92 -3.56 6.02
CA PHE A 8 10.04 -3.29 5.11
C PHE A 8 11.40 -3.28 5.81
N LYS A 9 11.49 -2.64 6.99
CA LYS A 9 12.72 -2.58 7.78
C LYS A 9 13.15 -3.98 8.26
N GLU A 10 12.22 -4.73 8.83
CA GLU A 10 12.48 -6.10 9.30
C GLU A 10 12.91 -7.02 8.15
N MET A 11 12.31 -6.86 6.97
CA MET A 11 12.61 -7.66 5.78
C MET A 11 13.96 -7.31 5.14
N LYS A 12 14.38 -6.03 5.14
CA LYS A 12 15.75 -5.62 4.74
C LYS A 12 16.81 -6.18 5.70
N GLU A 13 16.54 -6.16 7.01
CA GLU A 13 17.47 -6.64 8.04
C GLU A 13 17.65 -8.17 8.02
N LYS A 14 16.61 -8.93 7.64
CA LYS A 14 16.66 -10.40 7.56
C LYS A 14 17.48 -10.95 6.40
N LYS A 15 18.04 -10.11 5.50
CA LYS A 15 18.88 -10.52 4.33
C LYS A 15 18.30 -11.70 3.52
N GLN A 16 16.98 -11.89 3.50
CA GLN A 16 16.31 -12.94 2.73
C GLN A 16 15.95 -12.51 1.32
N ILE A 17 16.84 -11.75 0.67
CA ILE A 17 16.65 -11.38 -0.74
C ILE A 17 17.73 -12.10 -1.54
N VAL A 18 17.44 -13.37 -1.86
CA VAL A 18 17.99 -13.96 -3.07
C VAL A 18 17.07 -13.52 -4.19
N TRP A 19 17.57 -12.68 -5.08
CA TRP A 19 16.97 -12.54 -6.40
C TRP A 19 18.02 -12.76 -7.47
N ASN A 20 17.98 -13.98 -8.03
CA ASN A 20 18.84 -14.47 -9.10
C ASN A 20 18.36 -13.90 -10.45
N GLY A 21 18.71 -12.64 -10.75
CA GLY A 21 18.85 -12.14 -12.12
C GLY A 21 17.66 -12.28 -13.08
N LYS A 22 16.41 -12.28 -12.60
CA LYS A 22 15.22 -12.24 -13.47
C LYS A 22 14.97 -10.78 -13.94
N SER A 23 13.97 -10.56 -14.79
CA SER A 23 13.54 -9.21 -15.18
C SER A 23 12.47 -8.66 -14.22
N GLY A 24 12.38 -7.33 -14.06
CA GLY A 24 11.38 -6.71 -13.17
C GLY A 24 9.94 -7.08 -13.54
N GLN A 25 9.68 -7.31 -14.83
CA GLN A 25 8.39 -7.78 -15.33
C GLN A 25 8.04 -9.18 -14.80
N GLU A 26 9.00 -10.11 -14.76
CA GLU A 26 8.77 -11.46 -14.23
C GLU A 26 8.46 -11.45 -12.72
N ILE A 27 9.00 -10.48 -11.95
CA ILE A 27 8.61 -10.30 -10.54
C ILE A 27 7.13 -9.97 -10.47
N VAL A 28 6.72 -8.94 -11.22
CA VAL A 28 5.35 -8.42 -11.19
C VAL A 28 4.36 -9.51 -11.60
N GLU A 29 4.62 -10.19 -12.72
CA GLU A 29 3.77 -11.28 -13.21
C GLU A 29 3.63 -12.41 -12.18
N LYS A 30 4.74 -12.82 -11.56
CA LYS A 30 4.72 -13.87 -10.54
C LYS A 30 4.01 -13.42 -9.26
N ALA A 31 4.23 -12.18 -8.83
CA ALA A 31 3.62 -11.63 -7.64
C ALA A 31 2.11 -11.49 -7.79
N ILE A 32 1.61 -11.07 -8.96
CA ILE A 32 0.16 -10.97 -9.23
C ILE A 32 -0.55 -12.30 -9.03
N GLY A 33 0.09 -13.43 -9.35
CA GLY A 33 -0.47 -14.76 -9.11
C GLY A 33 -0.50 -15.20 -7.64
N ILE A 34 0.07 -14.40 -6.73
CA ILE A 34 0.30 -14.75 -5.32
C ILE A 34 -0.39 -13.75 -4.39
N VAL A 35 -0.26 -12.45 -4.65
CA VAL A 35 -0.77 -11.40 -3.76
C VAL A 35 -2.29 -11.32 -3.82
N GLY A 36 -2.91 -11.05 -2.66
CA GLY A 36 -4.32 -10.73 -2.59
C GLY A 36 -4.60 -9.30 -3.06
N PHE A 37 -5.73 -9.11 -3.75
CA PHE A 37 -6.19 -7.79 -4.18
C PHE A 37 -7.47 -7.41 -3.44
N GLU A 38 -7.53 -6.19 -2.95
CA GLU A 38 -8.68 -5.66 -2.20
C GLU A 38 -9.25 -4.41 -2.89
N PRO A 39 -10.54 -4.08 -2.69
CA PRO A 39 -11.11 -2.83 -3.19
C PRO A 39 -10.37 -1.62 -2.63
N ILE A 40 -9.95 -0.71 -3.51
CA ILE A 40 -9.23 0.50 -3.11
C ILE A 40 -10.23 1.53 -2.58
N ALA A 41 -10.18 1.78 -1.27
CA ALA A 41 -10.95 2.85 -0.64
C ALA A 41 -10.65 4.21 -1.27
N LYS A 42 -11.68 4.95 -1.64
CA LYS A 42 -11.62 6.34 -2.06
C LYS A 42 -11.76 7.26 -0.86
N ILE A 43 -12.75 7.00 -0.01
CA ILE A 43 -13.02 7.75 1.21
C ILE A 43 -13.22 6.72 2.33
N ALA A 44 -12.65 6.98 3.50
CA ALA A 44 -12.98 6.24 4.71
C ALA A 44 -13.17 7.21 5.88
N LYS A 45 -14.14 6.92 6.75
CA LYS A 45 -14.43 7.70 7.96
C LYS A 45 -14.64 6.78 9.14
N GLY A 46 -14.22 7.21 10.31
CA GLY A 46 -14.49 6.51 11.57
C GLY A 46 -13.74 7.12 12.74
N ASP A 47 -13.64 6.36 13.82
CA ASP A 47 -13.18 6.85 15.13
C ASP A 47 -12.05 5.97 15.67
N ASP A 48 -11.09 6.58 16.36
CA ASP A 48 -9.95 5.89 16.99
C ASP A 48 -9.27 4.89 16.05
N TRP A 49 -9.10 5.30 14.79
CA TRP A 49 -8.47 4.53 13.72
C TRP A 49 -9.25 3.31 13.22
N VAL A 50 -10.52 3.18 13.62
CA VAL A 50 -11.45 2.18 13.12
C VAL A 50 -12.38 2.84 12.11
N PHE A 51 -12.19 2.52 10.82
CA PHE A 51 -13.04 3.07 9.76
C PHE A 51 -14.35 2.29 9.65
N GLU A 52 -15.46 2.96 9.95
CA GLU A 52 -16.81 2.39 9.94
C GLU A 52 -17.52 2.57 8.59
N SER A 53 -17.21 3.66 7.88
CA SER A 53 -17.80 4.00 6.60
C SER A 53 -16.72 4.08 5.54
N VAL A 54 -16.87 3.31 4.46
CA VAL A 54 -15.90 3.27 3.35
C VAL A 54 -16.62 3.41 2.01
N GLU A 55 -16.17 4.34 1.19
CA GLU A 55 -16.51 4.43 -0.22
C GLU A 55 -15.33 3.94 -1.07
N TYR A 56 -15.60 3.14 -2.10
CA TYR A 56 -14.57 2.55 -2.96
C TYR A 56 -14.53 3.19 -4.34
N TYR A 57 -13.37 3.14 -4.99
CA TYR A 57 -13.27 3.46 -6.40
C TYR A 57 -14.05 2.45 -7.25
N ILE A 58 -14.85 2.95 -8.19
CA ILE A 58 -15.59 2.14 -9.16
C ILE A 58 -14.98 2.36 -10.55
N GLY A 59 -14.48 1.29 -11.16
CA GLY A 59 -13.92 1.28 -12.50
C GLY A 59 -14.98 1.38 -13.60
N LYS A 60 -14.53 1.46 -14.86
CA LYS A 60 -15.38 1.70 -16.04
C LYS A 60 -16.49 0.66 -16.25
N ASN A 61 -16.30 -0.55 -15.77
CA ASN A 61 -17.23 -1.67 -15.86
C ASN A 61 -18.16 -1.80 -14.63
N ARG A 62 -18.25 -0.76 -13.79
CA ARG A 62 -18.98 -0.75 -12.52
C ARG A 62 -18.48 -1.77 -11.49
N LYS A 63 -17.27 -2.32 -11.68
CA LYS A 63 -16.60 -3.14 -10.67
C LYS A 63 -15.71 -2.27 -9.81
N TYR A 64 -15.43 -2.72 -8.59
CA TYR A 64 -14.45 -2.04 -7.74
C TYR A 64 -13.07 -2.02 -8.41
N GLN A 65 -12.39 -0.89 -8.27
CA GLN A 65 -10.98 -0.83 -8.57
C GLN A 65 -10.25 -1.62 -7.47
N MET A 66 -9.62 -2.70 -7.87
CA MET A 66 -8.87 -3.58 -6.97
C MET A 66 -7.39 -3.21 -7.00
N GLY A 67 -6.68 -3.40 -5.88
CA GLY A 67 -5.25 -3.19 -5.82
C GLY A 67 -4.61 -3.89 -4.63
N HIS A 68 -3.30 -4.09 -4.74
CA HIS A 68 -2.42 -4.51 -3.66
C HIS A 68 -1.44 -3.38 -3.35
N LEU A 69 -1.44 -2.88 -2.11
CA LEU A 69 -0.56 -1.78 -1.71
C LEU A 69 0.89 -2.28 -1.65
N VAL A 70 1.76 -1.74 -2.51
CA VAL A 70 3.17 -2.16 -2.63
C VAL A 70 4.16 -1.09 -2.20
N TYR A 71 3.70 0.14 -2.04
CA TYR A 71 4.53 1.26 -1.61
C TYR A 71 3.68 2.27 -0.87
N GLU A 72 4.23 2.82 0.20
CA GLU A 72 3.66 3.93 0.93
C GLU A 72 4.77 4.83 1.48
N ARG A 73 4.63 6.14 1.28
CA ARG A 73 5.53 7.15 1.82
C ARG A 73 4.75 8.34 2.34
N GLN A 74 5.12 8.83 3.53
CA GLN A 74 4.64 10.12 4.03
C GLN A 74 5.36 11.23 3.27
N GLU A 75 4.58 12.08 2.62
CA GLU A 75 5.05 13.25 1.87
C GLU A 75 5.04 14.50 2.75
N TYR A 76 4.03 14.60 3.62
CA TYR A 76 3.81 15.77 4.46
C TYR A 76 3.06 15.39 5.74
N ARG A 77 3.35 16.09 6.83
CA ARG A 77 2.55 16.06 8.05
C ARG A 77 2.50 17.45 8.67
N CYS A 78 1.32 17.85 9.13
CA CYS A 78 1.08 19.05 9.90
C CYS A 78 0.40 18.66 11.21
N GLU A 79 1.00 19.06 12.33
CA GLU A 79 0.40 18.93 13.64
C GLU A 79 -0.42 20.19 13.94
N GLY A 80 -1.67 20.01 14.31
CA GLY A 80 -2.60 21.09 14.64
C GLY A 80 -3.00 21.08 16.11
N ILE A 81 -3.71 22.12 16.53
CA ILE A 81 -4.21 22.23 17.92
C ILE A 81 -5.32 21.20 18.16
N ASP A 82 -6.22 21.07 17.19
CA ASP A 82 -7.41 20.20 17.29
C ASP A 82 -7.24 18.88 16.54
N GLY A 83 -6.05 18.60 16.02
CA GLY A 83 -5.72 17.37 15.32
C GLY A 83 -4.72 17.55 14.18
N ASP A 84 -4.42 16.44 13.50
CA ASP A 84 -3.31 16.33 12.56
C ASP A 84 -3.79 16.11 11.13
N ILE A 85 -2.97 16.54 10.18
CA ILE A 85 -3.14 16.23 8.77
C ILE A 85 -1.87 15.56 8.24
N GLU A 86 -2.03 14.40 7.61
CA GLU A 86 -0.96 13.66 6.97
C GLU A 86 -1.27 13.46 5.48
N VAL A 87 -0.29 13.71 4.61
CA VAL A 87 -0.36 13.35 3.19
C VAL A 87 0.62 12.24 2.89
N ARG A 88 0.13 11.15 2.29
CA ARG A 88 0.93 10.00 1.87
C ARG A 88 0.82 9.77 0.37
N LYS A 89 1.92 9.37 -0.26
CA LYS A 89 1.91 8.73 -1.58
C LYS A 89 1.74 7.23 -1.37
N GLN A 90 0.78 6.63 -2.06
CA GLN A 90 0.53 5.19 -2.07
C GLN A 90 0.57 4.68 -3.50
N ILE A 91 1.20 3.52 -3.70
CA ILE A 91 1.26 2.88 -5.03
C ILE A 91 0.70 1.47 -4.90
N PHE A 92 -0.24 1.16 -5.79
CA PHE A 92 -0.87 -0.14 -5.87
C PHE A 92 -0.46 -0.86 -7.14
N VAL A 93 -0.26 -2.17 -7.06
CA VAL A 93 -0.30 -3.07 -8.22
C VAL A 93 -1.74 -3.53 -8.41
N CYS A 94 -2.24 -3.47 -9.63
CA CYS A 94 -3.57 -3.94 -10.01
C CYS A 94 -3.53 -5.40 -10.52
N PRO A 95 -4.67 -6.11 -10.58
CA PRO A 95 -4.71 -7.50 -11.04
C PRO A 95 -4.22 -7.73 -12.48
N ASP A 96 -4.24 -6.70 -13.32
CA ASP A 96 -3.73 -6.73 -14.69
C ASP A 96 -2.23 -6.38 -14.79
N GLY A 97 -1.58 -6.14 -13.65
CA GLY A 97 -0.18 -5.72 -13.54
C GLY A 97 0.07 -4.25 -13.79
N SER A 98 -0.97 -3.46 -14.04
CA SER A 98 -0.85 -2.01 -14.07
C SER A 98 -0.56 -1.45 -12.66
N ILE A 99 0.01 -0.24 -12.63
CA ILE A 99 0.29 0.49 -11.39
C ILE A 99 -0.74 1.61 -11.23
N LEU A 100 -1.16 1.84 -9.99
CA LEU A 100 -2.00 2.97 -9.62
C LEU A 100 -1.33 3.80 -8.52
N VAL A 101 -0.87 4.99 -8.89
CA VAL A 101 -0.31 6.00 -7.99
C VAL A 101 -1.46 6.85 -7.43
N CYS A 102 -1.52 6.90 -6.11
CA CYS A 102 -2.51 7.67 -5.36
C CYS A 102 -1.82 8.59 -4.36
N PHE A 103 -2.47 9.72 -4.06
CA PHE A 103 -2.19 10.50 -2.87
C PHE A 103 -3.33 10.33 -1.89
N VAL A 104 -3.00 10.23 -0.62
CA VAL A 104 -3.96 10.09 0.47
C VAL A 104 -3.76 11.23 1.44
N THR A 105 -4.82 11.94 1.74
CA THR A 105 -4.90 12.82 2.91
C THR A 105 -5.58 12.06 4.03
N ARG A 106 -4.93 12.00 5.18
CA ARG A 106 -5.50 11.53 6.43
C ARG A 106 -5.65 12.73 7.35
N GLU A 107 -6.83 12.88 7.92
CA GLU A 107 -7.14 13.93 8.88
C GLU A 107 -7.60 13.27 10.16
N GLU A 108 -7.12 13.79 11.28
CA GLU A 108 -7.49 13.38 12.62
C GLU A 108 -8.02 14.61 13.34
N ASN A 109 -9.14 14.49 14.03
CA ASN A 109 -9.70 15.57 14.82
C ASN A 109 -9.99 15.06 16.24
N ASN A 110 -9.33 15.67 17.22
CA ASN A 110 -9.53 15.41 18.64
C ASN A 110 -10.85 16.06 19.07
N CYS A 111 -11.86 15.24 19.32
CA CYS A 111 -13.20 15.75 19.60
C CYS A 111 -13.41 15.93 21.11
N GLY A 112 -13.39 17.17 21.58
CA GLY A 112 -13.62 17.47 23.00
C GLY A 112 -15.00 17.09 23.53
N SER A 113 -16.00 16.84 22.68
CA SER A 113 -17.36 16.46 23.12
C SER A 113 -17.55 14.96 23.34
N CYS A 114 -16.87 14.11 22.57
CA CYS A 114 -16.98 12.66 22.71
C CYS A 114 -15.68 11.99 23.18
N GLU A 115 -14.60 12.77 23.38
CA GLU A 115 -13.29 12.30 23.83
C GLU A 115 -12.64 11.25 22.89
N MET A 116 -13.03 11.23 21.62
CA MET A 116 -12.50 10.33 20.58
C MET A 116 -11.72 11.09 19.50
N ILE A 117 -10.89 10.36 18.75
CA ILE A 117 -10.22 10.87 17.54
C ILE A 117 -11.07 10.52 16.32
N HIS A 118 -11.71 11.52 15.72
CA HIS A 118 -12.41 11.34 14.45
C HIS A 118 -11.39 11.32 13.31
N CYS A 119 -11.33 10.23 12.58
CA CYS A 119 -10.40 10.03 11.47
C CYS A 119 -11.11 10.03 10.12
N ASN A 120 -10.57 10.80 9.18
CA ASN A 120 -11.01 10.83 7.79
C ASN A 120 -9.84 10.48 6.89
N LEU A 121 -10.13 9.71 5.85
CA LEU A 121 -9.19 9.39 4.79
C LEU A 121 -9.82 9.77 3.46
N ASN A 122 -9.08 10.52 2.66
CA ASN A 122 -9.43 10.83 1.29
C ASN A 122 -8.27 10.45 0.37
N ARG A 123 -8.53 9.55 -0.57
CA ARG A 123 -7.57 9.09 -1.57
C ARG A 123 -7.93 9.67 -2.92
N ILE A 124 -6.96 10.27 -3.60
CA ILE A 124 -7.05 10.74 -4.99
C ILE A 124 -6.11 9.94 -5.89
N ILE A 125 -6.58 9.53 -7.06
CA ILE A 125 -5.73 8.93 -8.09
C ILE A 125 -4.96 10.07 -8.78
N SER A 126 -3.64 9.93 -8.86
CA SER A 126 -2.79 10.92 -9.52
C SER A 126 -3.04 10.92 -11.04
N ASN A 127 -2.99 12.08 -11.69
CA ASN A 127 -2.94 12.11 -13.15
C ASN A 127 -1.56 11.69 -13.68
N ASN A 128 -0.51 11.86 -12.87
CA ASN A 128 0.83 11.36 -13.17
C ASN A 128 1.02 9.98 -12.53
N GLN A 129 1.17 8.96 -13.37
CA GLN A 129 1.36 7.57 -12.98
C GLN A 129 2.83 7.13 -13.09
N GLU A 130 3.75 8.05 -13.33
CA GLU A 130 5.18 7.77 -13.39
C GLU A 130 5.75 7.44 -12.00
N LEU A 131 6.68 6.49 -12.00
CA LEU A 131 7.43 6.06 -10.82
C LEU A 131 8.86 6.57 -10.89
N THR A 132 9.38 7.04 -9.75
CA THR A 132 10.81 7.30 -9.62
C THR A 132 11.60 5.99 -9.66
N GLN A 133 12.91 6.08 -9.88
CA GLN A 133 13.77 4.90 -9.86
C GLN A 133 13.79 4.24 -8.47
N GLU A 134 13.84 5.04 -7.41
CA GLU A 134 13.75 4.57 -6.01
C GLU A 134 12.44 3.80 -5.76
N GLU A 135 11.30 4.34 -6.22
CA GLU A 135 10.00 3.69 -6.08
C GLU A 135 9.95 2.35 -6.80
N LYS A 136 10.52 2.26 -8.01
CA LYS A 136 10.59 0.99 -8.75
C LYS A 136 11.40 -0.05 -7.98
N GLU A 137 12.54 0.33 -7.43
CA GLU A 137 13.41 -0.58 -6.68
C GLU A 137 12.74 -1.07 -5.39
N ASP A 138 12.10 -0.18 -4.64
CA ASP A 138 11.38 -0.54 -3.42
C ASP A 138 10.17 -1.44 -3.71
N ILE A 139 9.40 -1.17 -4.77
CA ILE A 139 8.28 -2.02 -5.20
C ILE A 139 8.76 -3.40 -5.61
N LEU A 140 9.80 -3.49 -6.46
CA LEU A 140 10.33 -4.79 -6.90
C LEU A 140 10.87 -5.59 -5.72
N THR A 141 11.53 -4.91 -4.78
CA THR A 141 12.02 -5.51 -3.54
C THR A 141 10.87 -6.08 -2.72
N TYR A 142 9.81 -5.29 -2.50
CA TYR A 142 8.63 -5.72 -1.77
C TYR A 142 8.00 -6.98 -2.38
N LEU A 143 7.74 -6.95 -3.69
CA LEU A 143 7.11 -8.06 -4.39
C LEU A 143 7.98 -9.32 -4.37
N ALA A 144 9.30 -9.18 -4.51
CA ALA A 144 10.23 -10.31 -4.39
C ALA A 144 10.16 -10.96 -3.01
N ILE A 145 10.01 -10.16 -1.95
CA ILE A 145 9.85 -10.66 -0.60
C ILE A 145 8.52 -11.40 -0.43
N GLU A 146 7.41 -10.84 -0.91
CA GLU A 146 6.08 -11.50 -0.89
C GLU A 146 6.11 -12.86 -1.59
N ILE A 147 6.74 -12.93 -2.78
CA ILE A 147 6.94 -14.20 -3.50
C ILE A 147 7.73 -15.19 -2.63
N ASN A 148 8.84 -14.77 -2.04
CA ASN A 148 9.68 -15.64 -1.23
C ASN A 148 8.94 -16.17 0.00
N GLN A 149 8.18 -15.32 0.70
CA GLN A 149 7.36 -15.72 1.85
C GLN A 149 6.30 -16.75 1.43
N PHE A 150 5.65 -16.54 0.29
CA PHE A 150 4.69 -17.49 -0.25
C PHE A 150 5.33 -18.85 -0.56
N LEU A 151 6.48 -18.88 -1.23
CA LEU A 151 7.19 -20.13 -1.54
C LEU A 151 7.60 -20.89 -0.27
N VAL A 152 8.17 -20.18 0.71
CA VAL A 152 8.54 -20.75 2.02
C VAL A 152 7.32 -21.34 2.72
N SER A 153 6.18 -20.65 2.72
CA SER A 153 4.94 -21.15 3.33
C SER A 153 4.42 -22.45 2.72
N ARG A 154 4.82 -22.75 1.48
CA ARG A 154 4.45 -23.98 0.75
C ARG A 154 5.51 -25.08 0.84
N GLY A 155 6.59 -24.87 1.58
CA GLY A 155 7.72 -25.80 1.64
C GLY A 155 8.52 -25.86 0.34
N GLU A 156 8.32 -24.91 -0.58
CA GLU A 156 9.06 -24.81 -1.82
C GLU A 156 10.37 -24.05 -1.54
N THR A 157 11.50 -24.76 -1.59
CA THR A 157 12.82 -24.13 -1.50
C THR A 157 13.16 -23.50 -2.85
N ILE A 158 13.61 -22.25 -2.84
CA ILE A 158 14.22 -21.60 -4.01
C ILE A 158 15.44 -22.44 -4.37
N ARG A 159 15.34 -23.29 -5.41
CA ARG A 159 16.49 -24.02 -5.92
C ARG A 159 17.39 -23.00 -6.61
N ASN A 160 18.62 -22.90 -6.09
CA ASN A 160 19.71 -22.10 -6.65
C ASN A 160 19.97 -22.45 -8.12
#